data_AF-A0A2V9PNI8-F1
#
_entry.id   AF-A0A2V9PNI8-F1
#
_cell.length_a   1.000
_cell.length_b   1.000
_cell.length_c   1.000
_cell.angle_alpha   90.00
_cell.angle_beta   90.00
_cell.angle_gamma   90.00
#
_symmetry.space_group_name_H-M   'P 1'
#
loop_
_entity.id
_entity.type
_entity.pdbx_description
1 polymer ?
#
loop_
_entity_poly.entity_id
_entity_poly.type
_entity_poly.pdbx_seq_one_letter_code
_entity_poly.pdbx_strand_id
1 'polypeptide(L)'
;MSTRRSALIGRSMPISAQKTCATTQGGSKKSHYRPLPKEFRHHGFTFRQISREGDAAIYEQRWTGCAEPSVCYEIIRVRYRDGFHIGGRFVEPAEIYPNSEAWGVDGFTLTDKEAAFAKLRELA
;
A
#
# COMPACT_ATOMS: atom_id res chain seq x y z
N MET A 1 49.77 46.83 -17.80
CA MET A 1 50.59 46.16 -16.77
C MET A 1 49.80 46.09 -15.47
N SER A 2 49.67 44.88 -14.91
CA SER A 2 49.72 44.52 -13.48
C SER A 2 49.01 45.39 -12.43
N THR A 3 48.23 44.90 -11.46
CA THR A 3 48.10 43.55 -10.86
C THR A 3 46.77 43.49 -10.10
N ARG A 4 45.97 42.44 -10.32
CA ARG A 4 44.81 42.10 -9.46
C ARG A 4 45.31 41.63 -8.09
N ARG A 5 44.83 42.25 -7.02
CA ARG A 5 44.86 41.70 -5.66
C ARG A 5 43.61 40.86 -5.43
N SER A 6 43.82 39.64 -4.93
CA SER A 6 43.34 39.20 -3.61
C SER A 6 43.21 37.69 -3.59
N ALA A 7 44.08 37.08 -2.78
CA ALA A 7 44.02 35.69 -2.39
C ALA A 7 42.89 35.48 -1.39
N LEU A 8 42.11 34.40 -1.55
CA LEU A 8 41.47 33.74 -0.42
C LEU A 8 41.62 32.22 -0.55
N ILE A 9 42.20 31.69 0.52
CA ILE A 9 42.63 30.35 0.82
C ILE A 9 41.40 29.42 0.93
N GLY A 10 41.31 28.43 0.04
CA GLY A 10 40.38 27.33 0.17
C GLY A 10 40.88 26.34 1.24
N ARG A 11 40.43 26.50 2.48
CA ARG A 11 40.56 25.46 3.51
C ARG A 11 39.57 24.34 3.19
N SER A 12 40.09 23.18 2.78
CA SER A 12 39.34 21.92 2.72
C SER A 12 39.45 21.17 4.04
N MET A 13 38.42 20.35 4.34
CA MET A 13 38.25 19.29 5.36
C MET A 13 37.28 19.65 6.50
N PRO A 14 36.54 18.68 7.12
CA PRO A 14 36.27 17.28 6.76
C PRO A 14 34.78 16.83 6.88
N ILE A 15 34.58 15.55 6.54
CA ILE A 15 33.43 14.64 6.62
C ILE A 15 32.56 14.77 7.88
N SER A 16 31.22 14.67 7.75
CA SER A 16 30.38 14.06 8.80
C SER A 16 29.10 13.44 8.22
N ALA A 17 28.95 12.16 8.51
CA ALA A 17 27.89 11.28 8.06
C ALA A 17 26.51 11.75 8.53
N GLN A 18 25.57 11.90 7.59
CA GLN A 18 24.16 11.97 7.95
C GLN A 18 23.62 10.54 8.08
N LYS A 19 23.13 10.32 9.30
CA LYS A 19 22.76 9.07 9.94
C LYS A 19 21.60 8.41 9.21
N THR A 20 21.73 7.10 9.04
CA THR A 20 20.67 6.16 8.72
C THR A 20 19.44 6.46 9.57
N CYS A 21 18.34 6.87 8.96
CA CYS A 21 17.04 6.79 9.58
C CYS A 21 16.71 5.30 9.73
N ALA A 22 17.04 4.75 10.89
CA ALA A 22 16.55 3.44 11.30
C ALA A 22 15.03 3.59 11.49
N THR A 23 14.25 3.28 10.46
CA THR A 23 12.83 3.01 10.62
C THR A 23 12.72 1.85 11.58
N THR A 24 12.29 2.14 12.80
CA THR A 24 11.89 1.16 13.80
C THR A 24 10.96 0.17 13.11
N GLN A 25 11.42 -1.07 12.89
CA GLN A 25 10.50 -2.17 12.65
C GLN A 25 9.74 -2.35 13.96
N GLY A 26 8.62 -1.63 14.08
CA GLY A 26 7.61 -1.92 15.08
C GLY A 26 7.32 -3.41 14.98
N GLY A 27 7.57 -4.14 16.06
CA GLY A 27 7.32 -5.57 16.13
C GLY A 27 5.87 -5.82 15.74
N SER A 28 5.65 -6.25 14.50
CA SER A 28 4.33 -6.66 14.04
C SER A 28 3.93 -7.84 14.91
N LYS A 29 2.96 -7.61 15.80
CA LYS A 29 2.20 -8.73 16.40
C LYS A 29 1.76 -9.59 15.22
N LYS A 30 2.21 -10.85 15.17
CA LYS A 30 1.79 -11.78 14.12
C LYS A 30 0.27 -11.93 14.26
N SER A 31 -0.46 -11.38 13.31
CA SER A 31 -1.90 -11.58 13.20
C SER A 31 -2.16 -13.07 13.02
N HIS A 32 -3.10 -13.64 13.78
CA HIS A 32 -3.56 -15.02 13.59
C HIS A 32 -4.44 -15.18 12.35
N TYR A 33 -4.75 -14.08 11.66
CA TYR A 33 -5.54 -14.08 10.43
C TYR A 33 -4.63 -14.24 9.23
N ARG A 34 -5.01 -15.14 8.32
CA ARG A 34 -4.39 -15.24 7.00
C ARG A 34 -4.56 -13.90 6.26
N PRO A 35 -3.49 -13.25 5.80
CA PRO A 35 -3.58 -11.93 5.19
C PRO A 35 -4.19 -11.98 3.79
N LEU A 36 -4.75 -10.86 3.34
CA LEU A 36 -5.16 -10.70 1.95
C LEU A 36 -3.96 -10.84 1.00
N PRO A 37 -4.13 -11.51 -0.15
CA PRO A 37 -3.08 -11.57 -1.16
C PRO A 37 -2.69 -10.18 -1.64
N LYS A 38 -1.40 -9.97 -1.87
CA LYS A 38 -0.91 -8.73 -2.52
C LYS A 38 -1.31 -8.67 -3.98
N GLU A 39 -1.45 -9.82 -4.65
CA GLU A 39 -1.85 -9.90 -6.04
C GLU A 39 -2.82 -11.06 -6.22
N PHE A 40 -3.90 -10.84 -6.97
CA PHE A 40 -4.88 -11.88 -7.29
C PHE A 40 -5.62 -11.56 -8.59
N ARG A 41 -6.34 -12.55 -9.10
CA ARG A 41 -7.21 -12.42 -10.27
C ARG A 41 -8.65 -12.71 -9.89
N HIS A 42 -9.58 -11.90 -10.38
CA HIS A 42 -11.00 -12.09 -10.12
C HIS A 42 -11.82 -11.52 -11.29
N HIS A 43 -12.78 -12.29 -11.80
CA HIS A 43 -13.68 -11.92 -12.91
C HIS A 43 -13.00 -11.25 -14.13
N GLY A 44 -11.81 -11.71 -14.54
CA GLY A 44 -11.09 -11.14 -15.69
C GLY A 44 -10.29 -9.86 -15.38
N PHE A 45 -10.23 -9.46 -14.12
CA PHE A 45 -9.38 -8.38 -13.64
C PHE A 45 -8.19 -8.93 -12.86
N THR A 46 -7.06 -8.23 -12.96
CA THR A 46 -5.90 -8.39 -12.06
C THR A 46 -5.91 -7.28 -11.04
N PHE A 47 -5.69 -7.67 -9.79
CA PHE A 47 -5.59 -6.77 -8.65
C PHE A 47 -4.18 -6.82 -8.08
N ARG A 48 -3.60 -5.66 -7.79
CA ARG A 48 -2.28 -5.54 -7.17
C ARG A 48 -2.32 -4.51 -6.05
N GLN A 49 -2.00 -4.93 -4.84
CA GLN A 49 -1.90 -4.05 -3.69
C GLN A 49 -0.73 -3.07 -3.88
N ILE A 50 -1.04 -1.78 -3.95
CA ILE A 50 -0.03 -0.72 -4.13
C ILE A 50 0.25 0.06 -2.85
N SER A 51 -0.67 0.04 -1.88
CA SER A 51 -0.48 0.62 -0.55
C SER A 51 -1.31 -0.11 0.48
N ARG A 52 -0.85 -0.07 1.75
CA ARG A 52 -1.58 -0.59 2.90
C ARG A 52 -1.15 0.16 4.16
N GLU A 53 -2.13 0.67 4.89
CA GLU A 53 -1.99 1.41 6.14
C GLU A 53 -2.96 0.79 7.15
N GLY A 54 -2.42 0.04 8.12
CA GLY A 54 -3.22 -0.71 9.09
C GLY A 54 -4.25 -1.63 8.41
N ASP A 55 -5.52 -1.33 8.69
CA ASP A 55 -6.69 -2.07 8.22
C ASP A 55 -7.27 -1.46 6.94
N ALA A 56 -6.54 -0.59 6.24
CA ALA A 56 -6.94 -0.05 4.95
C ALA A 56 -5.90 -0.37 3.86
N ALA A 57 -6.34 -0.65 2.64
CA ALA A 57 -5.45 -0.99 1.53
C ALA A 57 -5.96 -0.43 0.19
N ILE A 58 -5.04 -0.17 -0.73
CA ILE A 58 -5.35 0.18 -2.12
C ILE A 58 -4.90 -0.95 -3.03
N TYR A 59 -5.81 -1.43 -3.87
CA TYR A 59 -5.56 -2.34 -4.95
C TYR A 59 -5.70 -1.62 -6.30
N GLU A 60 -4.68 -1.72 -7.12
CA GLU A 60 -4.75 -1.35 -8.53
C GLU A 60 -5.43 -2.47 -9.31
N GLN A 61 -6.53 -2.15 -9.97
CA GLN A 61 -7.34 -3.03 -10.80
C GLN A 61 -7.04 -2.76 -12.28
N ARG A 62 -6.79 -3.82 -13.05
CA ARG A 62 -6.62 -3.76 -14.51
C ARG A 62 -7.41 -4.86 -15.19
N TRP A 63 -8.04 -4.54 -16.31
CA TRP A 63 -8.69 -5.52 -17.18
C TRP A 63 -7.65 -6.32 -17.96
N THR A 64 -7.75 -7.65 -17.99
CA THR A 64 -6.75 -8.48 -18.71
C THR A 64 -7.06 -8.67 -20.20
N GLY A 65 -8.24 -8.24 -20.66
CA GLY A 65 -8.70 -8.46 -22.04
C GLY A 65 -8.39 -7.33 -23.02
N CYS A 66 -7.59 -6.33 -22.64
CA CYS A 66 -7.21 -5.22 -23.50
C CYS A 66 -5.69 -4.96 -23.44
N ALA A 67 -5.09 -4.53 -24.55
CA ALA A 67 -3.67 -4.19 -24.63
C ALA A 67 -3.33 -2.92 -23.83
N GLU A 68 -4.27 -1.97 -23.73
CA GLU A 68 -4.14 -0.74 -22.94
C GLU A 68 -5.28 -0.65 -21.92
N PRO A 69 -5.20 -1.40 -20.81
CA PRO A 69 -6.29 -1.42 -19.84
C PRO A 69 -6.35 -0.11 -19.06
N SER A 70 -7.54 0.49 -19.00
CA SER A 70 -7.82 1.56 -18.04
C SER A 70 -7.60 1.03 -16.62
N VAL A 71 -6.89 1.82 -15.82
CA VAL A 71 -6.58 1.48 -14.43
C VAL A 71 -7.64 2.09 -13.52
N CYS A 72 -8.10 1.29 -12.56
CA CYS A 72 -8.92 1.76 -11.44
C CYS A 72 -8.21 1.40 -10.12
N TYR A 73 -8.57 2.09 -9.05
CA TYR A 73 -8.05 1.90 -7.71
C TYR A 73 -9.18 1.54 -6.77
N GLU A 74 -9.12 0.35 -6.19
CA GLU A 74 -10.04 -0.09 -5.15
C GLU A 74 -9.42 0.15 -3.78
N ILE A 75 -10.05 1.02 -3.00
CA ILE A 75 -9.66 1.32 -1.62
C ILE A 75 -10.58 0.53 -0.71
N ILE A 76 -10.01 -0.31 0.14
CA ILE A 76 -10.77 -1.19 1.01
C ILE A 76 -10.40 -0.96 2.47
N ARG A 77 -11.37 -1.17 3.35
CA ARG A 77 -11.18 -1.49 4.76
C ARG A 77 -11.15 -3.01 4.91
N VAL A 78 -10.01 -3.54 5.32
CA VAL A 78 -9.78 -4.95 5.59
C VAL A 78 -10.66 -5.39 6.76
N ARG A 79 -11.47 -6.41 6.53
CA ARG A 79 -12.30 -7.03 7.56
C ARG A 79 -11.64 -8.31 8.05
N TYR A 80 -12.02 -8.75 9.24
CA TYR A 80 -11.53 -9.98 9.85
C TYR A 80 -12.67 -10.95 10.04
N ARG A 81 -12.41 -12.22 9.75
CA ARG A 81 -13.35 -13.32 10.00
C ARG A 81 -12.63 -14.40 10.77
N ASP A 82 -13.22 -14.80 11.88
CA ASP A 82 -12.76 -15.93 12.68
C ASP A 82 -12.83 -17.25 11.89
N GLY A 83 -12.08 -18.23 12.40
CA GLY A 83 -12.11 -19.58 11.87
C GLY A 83 -13.41 -20.27 12.26
N PHE A 84 -13.95 -21.09 11.36
CA PHE A 84 -15.19 -21.82 11.60
C PHE A 84 -15.19 -23.19 10.90
N HIS A 85 -16.04 -24.09 11.37
CA HIS A 85 -16.23 -25.40 10.75
C HIS A 85 -17.44 -25.38 9.82
N ILE A 86 -17.25 -25.88 8.59
CA ILE A 86 -18.35 -26.05 7.64
C ILE A 86 -18.14 -27.34 6.85
N GLY A 87 -19.18 -28.18 6.79
CA GLY A 87 -19.15 -29.44 6.03
C GLY A 87 -17.99 -30.38 6.44
N GLY A 88 -17.67 -30.45 7.74
CA GLY A 88 -16.59 -31.30 8.26
C GLY A 88 -15.17 -30.78 7.98
N ARG A 89 -15.02 -29.56 7.43
CA ARG A 89 -13.72 -28.91 7.21
C ARG A 89 -13.58 -27.67 8.09
N PHE A 90 -12.39 -27.46 8.63
CA PHE A 90 -12.03 -26.22 9.31
C PHE A 90 -11.56 -25.18 8.29
N VAL A 91 -12.15 -23.98 8.37
CA VAL A 91 -11.73 -22.80 7.61
C VAL A 91 -10.97 -21.89 8.56
N GLU A 92 -9.74 -21.54 8.21
CA GLU A 92 -8.87 -20.71 9.04
C GLU A 92 -9.39 -19.26 9.16
N PRO A 93 -9.06 -18.56 10.26
CA PRO A 93 -9.26 -17.12 10.36
C PRO A 93 -8.53 -16.39 9.22
N ALA A 94 -9.21 -15.44 8.59
CA ALA A 94 -8.66 -14.72 7.45
C ALA A 94 -9.07 -13.24 7.43
N GLU A 95 -8.21 -12.43 6.83
CA GLU A 95 -8.58 -11.12 6.33
C GLU A 95 -9.50 -11.28 5.11
N ILE A 96 -10.53 -10.43 5.05
CA ILE A 96 -11.63 -10.53 4.10
C ILE A 96 -11.68 -9.24 3.29
N TYR A 97 -11.76 -9.43 1.97
CA TYR A 97 -12.06 -8.37 1.01
C TYR A 97 -13.54 -8.01 1.13
N PRO A 98 -13.92 -6.72 1.14
CA PRO A 98 -15.32 -6.32 1.20
C PRO A 98 -16.17 -6.99 0.11
N ASN A 99 -17.38 -7.41 0.48
CA ASN A 99 -18.36 -7.84 -0.50
C ASN A 99 -18.98 -6.61 -1.19
N SER A 100 -19.72 -6.85 -2.29
CA SER A 100 -20.33 -5.76 -3.07
C SER A 100 -21.34 -4.93 -2.25
N GLU A 101 -21.99 -5.52 -1.25
CA GLU A 101 -22.95 -4.83 -0.37
C GLU A 101 -22.29 -3.80 0.56
N ALA A 102 -21.00 -3.97 0.85
CA ALA A 102 -20.22 -3.05 1.69
C ALA A 102 -19.56 -1.91 0.90
N TRP A 103 -19.77 -1.84 -0.42
CA TRP A 103 -19.24 -0.74 -1.24
C TRP A 103 -19.93 0.58 -0.90
N GLY A 104 -19.15 1.65 -0.81
CA GLY A 104 -19.56 2.95 -0.26
C GLY A 104 -19.37 3.09 1.25
N VAL A 105 -19.09 2.00 1.97
CA VAL A 105 -18.79 2.01 3.41
C VAL A 105 -17.38 1.50 3.68
N ASP A 106 -17.12 0.23 3.33
CA ASP A 106 -15.83 -0.44 3.53
C ASP A 106 -15.05 -0.61 2.22
N GLY A 107 -15.62 -0.26 1.07
CA GLY A 107 -14.97 -0.35 -0.25
C GLY A 107 -15.30 0.83 -1.14
N PHE A 108 -14.32 1.34 -1.88
CA PHE A 108 -14.48 2.47 -2.81
C PHE A 108 -13.68 2.21 -4.08
N THR A 109 -14.19 2.64 -5.22
CA THR A 109 -13.47 2.59 -6.51
C THR A 109 -13.25 4.00 -7.02
N LEU A 110 -12.00 4.34 -7.32
CA LEU A 110 -11.61 5.63 -7.89
C LEU A 110 -10.73 5.40 -9.12
N THR A 111 -10.83 6.26 -10.12
CA THR A 111 -9.96 6.21 -11.31
C THR A 111 -8.71 7.07 -11.15
N ASP A 112 -8.74 8.03 -10.21
CA ASP A 112 -7.61 8.87 -9.89
C ASP A 112 -6.77 8.30 -8.74
N LYS A 113 -5.46 8.23 -8.97
CA LYS A 113 -4.52 7.64 -8.01
C LYS A 113 -4.38 8.51 -6.76
N GLU A 114 -4.30 9.83 -6.91
CA GLU A 114 -4.08 10.73 -5.77
C GLU A 114 -5.30 10.74 -4.85
N ALA A 115 -6.50 10.75 -5.42
CA ALA A 115 -7.76 10.60 -4.71
C ALA A 115 -7.84 9.24 -3.96
N ALA A 116 -7.33 8.16 -4.55
CA ALA A 116 -7.24 6.87 -3.86
C ALA A 116 -6.33 6.92 -2.63
N PHE A 117 -5.17 7.57 -2.72
CA PHE A 117 -4.29 7.77 -1.56
C PHE A 117 -4.89 8.74 -0.53
N ALA A 118 -5.63 9.77 -0.97
CA ALA A 118 -6.39 10.62 -0.06
C ALA A 118 -7.42 9.80 0.72
N LYS A 119 -8.22 8.98 0.03
CA LYS A 119 -9.23 8.11 0.64
C LYS A 119 -8.63 7.07 1.59
N LEU A 120 -7.48 6.50 1.25
CA LEU A 120 -6.77 5.57 2.13
C LEU A 120 -6.48 6.20 3.49
N ARG A 121 -5.97 7.44 3.50
CA ARG A 121 -5.66 8.19 4.72
C ARG A 121 -6.91 8.56 5.54
N GLU A 122 -8.07 8.65 4.91
CA GLU A 122 -9.35 8.84 5.63
C GLU A 122 -9.83 7.55 6.33
N LEU A 123 -9.43 6.38 5.81
CA LEU A 123 -9.89 5.08 6.28
C LEU A 123 -8.96 4.42 7.29
N ALA A 124 -7.67 4.77 7.28
CA ALA A 124 -6.61 4.30 8.17
C ALA A 124 -6.68 4.97 9.55
#